data_AF-A0A158PIA1-F1
#
_entry.id   AF-A0A158PIA1-F1
#
_cell.length_a   1.000
_cell.length_b   1.000
_cell.length_c   1.000
_cell.angle_alpha   90.00
_cell.angle_beta   90.00
_cell.angle_gamma   90.00
#
_symmetry.space_group_name_H-M   'P 1'
#
loop_
_entity.id
_entity.type
_entity.pdbx_description
1 polymer ?
#
loop_
_entity_poly.entity_id
_entity_poly.type
_entity_poly.pdbx_seq_one_letter_code
_entity_poly.pdbx_strand_id
1 'polypeptide(L)'
;MNERASTHFSTIKEGDYVVVQKVGGEHIRVMRLASKQKVLIEKLKFDAESVFGHPYGLFEVSSGKAMPVCASRIDREEGVSKLVEGSKSFSTRTEYSKNKYIRRKTKKHSDRVLILKPTIRLLACSYYIKDCIRVSNLRVDQLGMILQLAGVHHGKNVLVFDQVLGVVSAAVIDRLGGDGSCIHLHRGIIAQSIPCVHCMDFSEKVFLNGFFFSVVDYIVRRVGAYSVALNLSNFPLTLITTLCVDPVSVLETVFQKLRPCGRLLPLHHPRPTKMKYSNFCQLLSGIKVIPTGLP
;
A
#
# COMPACT_ATOMS: atom_id res chain seq x y z
N MET A 1 -20.96 6.27 4.99
CA MET A 1 -20.28 7.59 4.92
C MET A 1 -18.86 7.41 5.44
N ASN A 2 -17.84 7.87 4.72
CA ASN A 2 -16.45 7.80 5.21
C ASN A 2 -16.21 8.89 6.27
N GLU A 3 -15.97 8.51 7.54
CA GLU A 3 -15.64 9.43 8.65
C GLU A 3 -14.37 10.28 8.40
N ARG A 4 -13.58 9.95 7.36
CA ARG A 4 -12.42 10.70 6.86
C ARG A 4 -12.75 12.09 6.27
N ALA A 5 -14.03 12.45 6.13
CA ALA A 5 -14.46 13.77 5.65
C ALA A 5 -14.65 14.81 6.78
N SER A 6 -14.30 14.49 8.03
CA SER A 6 -14.28 15.47 9.13
C SER A 6 -13.03 16.35 9.04
N THR A 7 -13.22 17.67 8.87
CA THR A 7 -12.16 18.68 8.67
C THR A 7 -11.45 19.10 9.97
N HIS A 8 -11.32 18.19 10.93
CA HIS A 8 -10.40 18.38 12.05
C HIS A 8 -9.00 17.98 11.60
N PHE A 9 -8.02 18.88 11.75
CA PHE A 9 -6.61 18.56 11.50
C PHE A 9 -6.15 17.47 12.47
N SER A 10 -6.16 16.21 12.02
CA SER A 10 -5.75 15.08 12.85
C SER A 10 -4.29 15.23 13.23
N THR A 11 -4.01 15.38 14.52
CA THR A 11 -2.65 15.44 15.06
C THR A 11 -2.04 14.04 15.14
N ILE A 12 -0.73 13.98 14.98
CA ILE A 12 0.07 12.75 15.12
C ILE A 12 0.14 12.39 16.61
N LYS A 13 -0.08 11.13 16.94
CA LYS A 13 0.00 10.60 18.32
C LYS A 13 1.04 9.49 18.45
N GLU A 14 1.40 9.17 19.68
CA GLU A 14 2.15 7.93 19.96
C GLU A 14 1.30 6.71 19.57
N GLY A 15 1.93 5.71 18.95
CA GLY A 15 1.28 4.51 18.48
C GLY A 15 0.69 4.62 17.07
N ASP A 16 0.60 5.83 16.49
CA ASP A 16 0.14 6.03 15.11
C ASP A 16 1.08 5.35 14.10
N TYR A 17 0.51 4.78 13.05
CA TYR A 17 1.25 4.48 11.83
C TYR A 17 1.36 5.75 10.97
N VAL A 18 2.58 6.05 10.52
CA VAL A 18 2.87 7.23 9.68
C VAL A 18 3.72 6.85 8.48
N VAL A 19 3.67 7.69 7.46
CA VAL A 19 4.56 7.63 6.30
C VAL A 19 5.54 8.79 6.37
N VAL A 20 6.83 8.48 6.50
CA VAL A 20 7.93 9.45 6.50
C VAL A 20 8.60 9.46 5.14
N GLN A 21 8.66 10.62 4.50
CA GLN A 21 9.33 10.84 3.22
C GLN A 21 10.22 12.08 3.31
N LYS A 22 11.52 11.95 3.01
CA LYS A 22 12.39 13.13 2.91
C LYS A 22 11.98 13.97 1.69
N VAL A 23 11.96 15.29 1.81
CA VAL A 23 11.65 16.18 0.69
C VAL A 23 12.74 16.03 -0.37
N GLY A 24 12.32 15.59 -1.55
CA GLY A 24 13.26 15.25 -2.61
C GLY A 24 14.18 14.06 -2.28
N GLY A 25 13.83 13.26 -1.28
CA GLY A 25 14.33 11.89 -1.17
C GLY A 25 13.69 10.96 -2.20
N GLU A 26 14.23 9.75 -2.30
CA GLU A 26 13.65 8.64 -3.06
C GLU A 26 12.95 7.65 -2.12
N HIS A 27 13.41 7.53 -0.88
CA HIS A 27 12.81 6.63 0.08
C HIS A 27 11.53 7.20 0.71
N ILE A 28 10.50 6.37 0.71
CA ILE A 28 9.27 6.52 1.48
C ILE A 28 9.27 5.39 2.52
N ARG A 29 9.11 5.69 3.81
CA ARG A 29 9.10 4.68 4.89
C ARG A 29 7.80 4.72 5.68
N VAL A 30 7.09 3.61 5.71
CA VAL A 30 6.00 3.35 6.68
C VAL A 30 6.60 2.89 8.00
N MET A 31 6.15 3.46 9.12
CA MET A 31 6.50 2.99 10.46
C MET A 31 5.41 3.35 11.48
N ARG A 32 5.33 2.56 12.55
CA ARG A 32 4.65 2.98 13.78
C ARG A 32 5.59 3.91 14.54
N LEU A 33 5.07 4.99 15.11
CA LEU A 33 5.82 5.86 16.02
C LEU A 33 5.64 5.41 17.47
N ALA A 34 6.72 5.38 18.23
CA ALA A 34 6.75 5.13 19.66
C ALA A 34 7.63 6.17 20.38
N SER A 35 7.38 6.42 21.65
CA SER A 35 8.25 7.24 22.50
C SER A 35 9.68 6.67 22.53
N LYS A 36 10.67 7.56 22.69
CA LYS A 36 12.12 7.30 22.67
C LYS A 36 12.68 6.70 21.37
N GLN A 37 11.85 6.46 20.35
CA GLN A 37 12.28 5.97 19.04
C GLN A 37 12.98 7.07 18.23
N LYS A 38 14.10 6.73 17.58
CA LYS A 38 14.77 7.61 16.61
C LYS A 38 14.34 7.25 15.18
N VAL A 39 13.65 8.16 14.51
CA VAL A 39 13.25 8.03 13.11
C VAL A 39 14.46 8.28 12.21
N LEU A 40 14.68 7.37 11.26
CA LEU A 40 15.76 7.44 10.28
C LEU A 40 15.19 7.47 8.86
N ILE A 41 15.54 8.49 8.08
CA ILE A 41 15.16 8.61 6.67
C ILE A 41 16.30 9.21 5.85
N GLU A 42 16.88 8.40 4.97
CA GLU A 42 18.11 8.71 4.22
C GLU A 42 19.25 9.18 5.14
N LYS A 43 19.56 10.48 5.12
CA LYS A 43 20.60 11.13 5.93
C LYS A 43 20.05 11.87 7.16
N LEU A 44 18.74 11.97 7.28
CA LEU A 44 18.08 12.68 8.38
C LEU A 44 17.71 11.70 9.49
N LYS A 45 17.87 12.20 10.73
CA LYS A 45 17.61 11.49 11.97
C LYS A 45 16.92 12.45 12.94
N PHE A 46 15.78 12.06 13.48
CA PHE A 46 15.08 12.84 14.49
C PHE A 46 14.37 11.95 15.52
N ASP A 47 14.10 12.49 16.70
CA ASP A 47 13.40 11.79 17.77
C ASP A 47 11.87 11.85 17.55
N ALA A 48 11.19 10.70 17.59
CA ALA A 48 9.76 10.58 17.25
C ALA A 48 8.85 11.47 18.11
N GLU A 49 9.22 11.69 19.37
CA GLU A 49 8.50 12.56 20.30
C GLU A 49 8.36 14.01 19.79
N SER A 50 9.28 14.49 18.95
CA SER A 50 9.24 15.87 18.43
C SER A 50 8.07 16.16 17.48
N VAL A 51 7.37 15.13 16.99
CA VAL A 51 6.26 15.31 16.03
C VAL A 51 4.89 15.01 16.63
N PHE A 52 4.83 14.54 17.88
CA PHE A 52 3.58 14.26 18.57
C PHE A 52 2.81 15.56 18.89
N GLY A 53 1.49 15.52 18.78
CA GLY A 53 0.61 16.69 18.96
C GLY A 53 0.61 17.67 17.78
N HIS A 54 1.44 17.47 16.76
CA HIS A 54 1.47 18.31 15.55
C HIS A 54 0.63 17.68 14.41
N PRO A 55 0.06 18.50 13.50
CA PRO A 55 -0.67 17.97 12.34
C PRO A 55 0.29 17.28 11.36
N TYR A 56 -0.24 16.32 10.60
CA TYR A 56 0.46 15.75 9.43
C TYR A 56 0.82 16.86 8.43
N GLY A 57 2.03 16.83 7.87
CA GLY A 57 2.52 17.89 7.00
C GLY A 57 4.03 17.91 6.81
N LEU A 58 4.56 19.11 6.60
CA LEU A 58 5.98 19.38 6.37
C LEU A 58 6.69 19.74 7.67
N PHE A 59 7.80 19.07 7.95
CA PHE A 59 8.66 19.30 9.09
C PHE A 59 10.09 19.59 8.64
N GLU A 60 10.80 20.40 9.40
CA GLU A 60 12.22 20.71 9.23
C GLU A 60 13.01 20.05 10.36
N VAL A 61 14.05 19.30 9.99
CA VAL A 61 14.87 18.52 10.94
C VAL A 61 16.09 19.35 11.34
N SER A 62 16.10 19.84 12.57
CA SER A 62 17.21 20.60 13.15
C SER A 62 17.62 20.01 14.50
N SER A 63 18.92 19.85 14.73
CA SER A 63 19.49 19.35 16.00
C SER A 63 18.85 18.06 16.54
N GLY A 64 18.43 17.15 15.65
CA GLY A 64 17.78 15.88 16.02
C GLY A 64 16.29 15.96 16.37
N LYS A 65 15.64 17.11 16.18
CA LYS A 65 14.19 17.28 16.35
C LYS A 65 13.55 17.69 15.01
N ALA A 66 12.31 17.29 14.77
CA ALA A 66 11.54 17.66 13.60
C ALA A 66 10.46 18.68 14.02
N MET A 67 10.58 19.92 13.54
CA MET A 67 9.65 21.00 13.87
C MET A 67 8.71 21.29 12.69
N PRO A 68 7.40 21.54 12.89
CA PRO A 68 6.47 21.80 11.80
C PRO A 68 6.80 23.13 11.09
N VAL A 69 6.80 23.11 9.76
CA VAL A 69 7.08 24.29 8.93
C VAL A 69 5.80 25.07 8.67
N CYS A 70 5.62 26.17 9.39
CA CYS A 70 4.59 27.15 9.07
C CYS A 70 4.89 27.83 7.71
N ALA A 71 3.85 28.21 6.97
CA ALA A 71 3.99 28.85 5.66
C ALA A 71 4.84 30.14 5.67
N SER A 72 4.94 30.81 6.82
CA SER A 72 5.76 31.99 7.07
C SER A 72 7.27 31.73 7.22
N ARG A 73 7.72 30.47 7.37
CA ARG A 73 9.14 30.09 7.51
C ARG A 73 9.72 29.44 6.24
N ILE A 74 9.19 29.77 5.07
CA ILE A 74 9.74 29.30 3.79
C ILE A 74 10.75 30.33 3.28
N ASP A 75 11.83 30.52 4.05
CA ASP A 75 12.96 31.36 3.65
C ASP A 75 13.67 30.70 2.46
N ARG A 76 13.44 31.25 1.26
CA ARG A 76 13.91 30.64 0.01
C ARG A 76 15.37 30.97 -0.33
N GLU A 77 15.93 32.01 0.28
CA GLU A 77 17.13 32.68 -0.24
C GLU A 77 18.43 32.29 0.49
N GLU A 78 18.42 32.21 1.83
CA GLU A 78 19.63 31.91 2.63
C GLU A 78 20.31 30.57 2.31
N GLY A 79 19.55 29.61 1.76
CA GLY A 79 20.07 28.30 1.40
C GLY A 79 20.83 28.27 0.06
N VAL A 80 20.61 29.21 -0.85
CA VAL A 80 21.09 29.08 -2.25
C VAL A 80 22.56 29.49 -2.38
N SER A 81 23.00 30.54 -1.68
CA SER A 81 24.40 31.01 -1.65
C SER A 81 25.37 29.89 -1.23
N LYS A 82 25.14 29.31 -0.04
CA LYS A 82 25.91 28.19 0.54
C LYS A 82 26.00 26.96 -0.38
N LEU A 83 24.99 26.74 -1.23
CA LEU A 83 24.98 25.62 -2.20
C LEU A 83 25.81 25.90 -3.46
N VAL A 84 26.08 27.17 -3.76
CA VAL A 84 26.77 27.66 -4.97
C VAL A 84 28.25 27.94 -4.73
N GLU A 85 28.62 28.48 -3.56
CA GLU A 85 30.00 28.84 -3.17
C GLU A 85 31.04 27.74 -3.48
N GLY A 86 30.70 26.47 -3.25
CA GLY A 86 31.58 25.34 -3.53
C GLY A 86 31.79 24.96 -5.02
N SER A 87 31.32 25.77 -5.98
CA SER A 87 31.33 25.42 -7.42
C SER A 87 31.97 26.49 -8.30
N LYS A 88 33.30 26.43 -8.47
CA LYS A 88 34.11 27.36 -9.30
C LYS A 88 33.54 27.64 -10.71
N SER A 89 32.95 26.64 -11.37
CA SER A 89 32.34 26.79 -12.71
C SER A 89 30.84 27.11 -12.70
N PHE A 90 30.28 27.60 -11.60
CA PHE A 90 28.85 27.95 -11.55
C PHE A 90 28.54 29.24 -12.30
N SER A 91 29.38 30.27 -12.18
CA SER A 91 29.23 31.58 -12.84
C SER A 91 29.17 31.46 -14.36
N THR A 92 30.07 30.68 -14.96
CA THR A 92 30.21 30.46 -16.41
C THR A 92 29.08 29.61 -17.04
N ARG A 93 28.21 29.00 -16.24
CA ARG A 93 27.13 28.14 -16.75
C ARG A 93 25.96 28.93 -17.32
N THR A 94 25.31 28.34 -18.31
CA THR A 94 24.00 28.78 -18.80
C THR A 94 22.97 28.78 -17.66
N GLU A 95 21.98 29.66 -17.74
CA GLU A 95 20.95 29.82 -16.71
C GLU A 95 20.20 28.52 -16.42
N TYR A 96 19.81 27.78 -17.46
CA TYR A 96 19.21 26.44 -17.31
C TYR A 96 20.11 25.48 -16.51
N SER A 97 21.43 25.50 -16.75
CA SER A 97 22.39 24.67 -16.03
C SER A 97 22.59 25.12 -14.58
N LYS A 98 22.52 26.43 -14.30
CA LYS A 98 22.50 27.00 -12.94
C LYS A 98 21.25 26.54 -12.19
N ASN A 99 20.07 26.72 -12.77
CA ASN A 99 18.78 26.32 -12.20
C ASN A 99 18.69 24.80 -11.96
N LYS A 100 19.16 23.98 -12.91
CA LYS A 100 19.28 22.52 -12.74
C LYS A 100 20.25 22.13 -11.61
N TYR A 101 21.36 22.85 -11.47
CA TYR A 101 22.33 22.61 -10.40
C TYR A 101 21.76 22.97 -9.02
N ILE A 102 21.14 24.15 -8.87
CA ILE A 102 20.45 24.59 -7.64
C ILE A 102 19.40 23.55 -7.25
N ARG A 103 18.44 23.23 -8.14
CA ARG A 103 17.38 22.23 -7.87
C ARG A 103 17.94 20.89 -7.37
N ARG A 104 19.02 20.39 -7.99
CA ARG A 104 19.69 19.14 -7.56
C ARG A 104 20.35 19.28 -6.19
N LYS A 105 20.97 20.43 -5.90
CA LYS A 105 21.64 20.70 -4.63
C LYS A 105 20.64 20.91 -3.49
N THR A 106 19.60 21.74 -3.68
CA THR A 106 18.50 21.91 -2.73
C THR A 106 17.81 20.57 -2.45
N LYS A 107 17.56 19.73 -3.47
CA LYS A 107 17.03 18.37 -3.29
C LYS A 107 17.95 17.47 -2.44
N LYS A 108 19.26 17.54 -2.65
CA LYS A 108 20.25 16.70 -1.92
C LYS A 108 20.45 17.14 -0.46
N HIS A 109 20.46 18.45 -0.22
CA HIS A 109 20.71 19.10 1.07
C HIS A 109 19.41 19.63 1.71
N SER A 110 18.25 19.04 1.38
CA SER A 110 17.00 19.38 2.04
C SER A 110 16.92 18.64 3.37
N ASP A 111 16.90 19.41 4.46
CA ASP A 111 16.73 18.90 5.82
C ASP A 111 15.25 18.76 6.21
N ARG A 112 14.35 18.77 5.22
CA ARG A 112 12.89 18.72 5.42
C ARG A 112 12.34 17.32 5.16
N VAL A 113 11.36 16.93 5.97
CA VAL A 113 10.63 15.66 5.87
C VAL A 113 9.13 15.92 5.83
N LEU A 114 8.42 15.10 5.05
CA LEU A 114 6.96 15.01 5.07
C LEU A 114 6.58 13.86 5.98
N ILE A 115 5.65 14.12 6.91
CA ILE A 115 5.04 13.12 7.78
C ILE A 115 3.57 13.08 7.41
N LEU A 116 3.17 11.98 6.76
CA LEU A 116 1.88 11.84 6.11
C LEU A 116 1.08 10.70 6.75
N LYS A 117 -0.24 10.85 6.79
CA LYS A 117 -1.13 9.76 7.17
C LYS A 117 -1.02 8.61 6.15
N PRO A 118 -0.99 7.34 6.57
CA PRO A 118 -0.98 6.21 5.65
C PRO A 118 -2.17 6.23 4.69
N THR A 119 -1.86 5.95 3.43
CA THR A 119 -2.85 5.76 2.36
C THR A 119 -2.39 4.60 1.49
N ILE A 120 -3.33 3.89 0.87
CA ILE A 120 -3.03 2.75 -0.01
C ILE A 120 -1.96 3.08 -1.05
N ARG A 121 -2.04 4.27 -1.66
CA ARG A 121 -1.04 4.79 -2.60
C ARG A 121 0.35 4.90 -1.98
N LEU A 122 0.47 5.51 -0.80
CA LEU A 122 1.75 5.67 -0.10
C LEU A 122 2.33 4.33 0.40
N LEU A 123 1.47 3.42 0.88
CA LEU A 123 1.88 2.07 1.28
C LEU A 123 2.43 1.28 0.09
N ALA A 124 1.67 1.21 -1.01
CA ALA A 124 2.09 0.53 -2.23
C ALA A 124 3.41 1.09 -2.79
N CYS A 125 3.54 2.42 -2.90
CA CYS A 125 4.80 3.05 -3.33
C CYS A 125 5.96 2.77 -2.36
N SER A 126 5.74 2.85 -1.04
CA SER A 126 6.79 2.61 -0.04
C SER A 126 7.31 1.19 -0.09
N TYR A 127 6.44 0.19 -0.09
CA TYR A 127 6.87 -1.21 -0.16
C TYR A 127 7.47 -1.56 -1.51
N TYR A 128 6.95 -1.05 -2.63
CA TYR A 128 7.54 -1.27 -3.96
C TYR A 128 8.96 -0.68 -4.07
N ILE A 129 9.21 0.53 -3.54
CA ILE A 129 10.54 1.16 -3.53
C ILE A 129 11.49 0.44 -2.56
N LYS A 130 10.96 -0.08 -1.44
CA LYS A 130 11.75 -0.79 -0.43
C LYS A 130 12.18 -2.19 -0.87
N ASP A 131 11.24 -2.95 -1.46
CA ASP A 131 11.40 -4.35 -1.85
C ASP A 131 10.27 -4.73 -2.82
N CYS A 132 10.50 -4.50 -4.11
CA CYS A 132 9.54 -4.81 -5.17
C CYS A 132 9.20 -6.31 -5.24
N ILE A 133 10.17 -7.19 -5.00
CA ILE A 133 10.00 -8.64 -5.08
C ILE A 133 9.04 -9.12 -3.98
N ARG A 134 9.13 -8.56 -2.77
CA ARG A 134 8.22 -8.88 -1.66
C ARG A 134 6.79 -8.39 -1.88
N VAL A 135 6.58 -7.38 -2.74
CA VAL A 135 5.26 -7.04 -3.27
C VAL A 135 4.97 -7.68 -4.64
N SER A 136 5.72 -8.71 -5.02
CA SER A 136 5.60 -9.45 -6.27
C SER A 136 5.61 -8.57 -7.54
N ASN A 137 6.36 -7.47 -7.50
CA ASN A 137 6.41 -6.41 -8.50
C ASN A 137 5.07 -5.69 -8.76
N LEU A 138 4.11 -5.78 -7.84
CA LEU A 138 2.82 -5.09 -7.96
C LEU A 138 3.00 -3.57 -7.83
N ARG A 139 2.86 -2.86 -8.94
CA ARG A 139 2.91 -1.39 -8.98
C ARG A 139 1.58 -0.77 -8.55
N VAL A 140 1.63 0.52 -8.19
CA VAL A 140 0.44 1.26 -7.73
C VAL A 140 -0.59 1.51 -8.84
N ASP A 141 -0.15 1.65 -10.09
CA ASP A 141 -1.03 1.73 -11.27
C ASP A 141 -1.74 0.40 -11.54
N GLN A 142 -1.02 -0.72 -11.43
CA GLN A 142 -1.61 -2.06 -11.53
C GLN A 142 -2.64 -2.29 -10.43
N LEU A 143 -2.34 -1.92 -9.18
CA LEU A 143 -3.29 -1.97 -8.06
C LEU A 143 -4.58 -1.18 -8.36
N GLY A 144 -4.46 0.02 -8.94
CA GLY A 144 -5.61 0.81 -9.39
C GLY A 144 -6.44 0.11 -10.46
N MET A 145 -5.79 -0.44 -11.50
CA MET A 145 -6.45 -1.22 -12.55
C MET A 145 -7.16 -2.46 -11.99
N ILE A 146 -6.53 -3.18 -11.06
CA ILE A 146 -7.11 -4.38 -10.42
C ILE A 146 -8.42 -4.03 -9.72
N LEU A 147 -8.44 -2.99 -8.87
CA LEU A 147 -9.64 -2.58 -8.13
C LEU A 147 -10.78 -2.12 -9.06
N GLN A 148 -10.42 -1.41 -10.15
CA GLN A 148 -11.38 -0.93 -11.14
C GLN A 148 -11.96 -2.06 -11.99
N LEU A 149 -11.11 -2.95 -12.51
CA LEU A 149 -11.55 -4.14 -13.26
C LEU A 149 -12.37 -5.08 -12.38
N ALA A 150 -12.00 -5.24 -11.11
CA ALA A 150 -12.74 -5.99 -10.10
C ALA A 150 -14.11 -5.34 -9.78
N GLY A 151 -14.30 -4.06 -10.05
CA GLY A 151 -15.53 -3.34 -9.71
C GLY A 151 -15.71 -3.18 -8.19
N VAL A 152 -14.61 -2.97 -7.45
CA VAL A 152 -14.66 -2.80 -5.99
C VAL A 152 -15.25 -1.42 -5.64
N HIS A 153 -16.42 -1.46 -5.03
CA HIS A 153 -17.16 -0.33 -4.49
C HIS A 153 -17.98 -0.78 -3.26
N HIS A 154 -18.51 0.19 -2.51
CA HIS A 154 -19.36 -0.04 -1.34
C HIS A 154 -20.50 -1.04 -1.60
N GLY A 155 -20.85 -1.83 -0.60
CA GLY A 155 -21.91 -2.85 -0.65
C GLY A 155 -21.52 -4.14 -1.39
N LYS A 156 -20.28 -4.26 -1.87
CA LYS A 156 -19.76 -5.50 -2.48
C LYS A 156 -19.14 -6.41 -1.44
N ASN A 157 -19.23 -7.72 -1.70
CA ASN A 157 -18.51 -8.72 -0.93
C ASN A 157 -17.40 -9.30 -1.81
N VAL A 158 -16.14 -9.11 -1.41
CA VAL A 158 -14.96 -9.38 -2.23
C VAL A 158 -14.13 -10.46 -1.58
N LEU A 159 -13.69 -11.45 -2.37
CA LEU A 159 -12.80 -12.51 -1.94
C LEU A 159 -11.38 -12.18 -2.42
N VAL A 160 -10.46 -12.00 -1.48
CA VAL A 160 -9.10 -11.54 -1.77
C VAL A 160 -8.11 -12.61 -1.35
N PHE A 161 -7.50 -13.28 -2.30
CA PHE A 161 -6.34 -14.13 -2.04
C PHE A 161 -5.07 -13.29 -2.21
N ASP A 162 -4.47 -12.87 -1.10
CA ASP A 162 -3.37 -11.90 -1.06
C ASP A 162 -2.19 -12.45 -0.23
N GLN A 163 -1.00 -12.42 -0.80
CA GLN A 163 0.27 -12.84 -0.18
C GLN A 163 1.29 -11.68 -0.18
N VAL A 164 0.84 -10.49 -0.55
CA VAL A 164 1.62 -9.28 -0.83
C VAL A 164 1.38 -8.29 0.32
N LEU A 165 1.78 -8.70 1.54
CA LEU A 165 1.73 -7.88 2.76
C LEU A 165 0.34 -7.32 3.14
N GLY A 166 -0.74 -7.86 2.55
CA GLY A 166 -2.08 -7.32 2.71
C GLY A 166 -2.35 -6.03 1.90
N VAL A 167 -1.51 -5.66 0.92
CA VAL A 167 -1.68 -4.41 0.14
C VAL A 167 -3.00 -4.41 -0.62
N VAL A 168 -3.34 -5.53 -1.28
CA VAL A 168 -4.59 -5.64 -2.05
C VAL A 168 -5.78 -5.68 -1.11
N SER A 169 -5.65 -6.43 0.00
CA SER A 169 -6.68 -6.55 1.03
C SER A 169 -7.01 -5.19 1.66
N ALA A 170 -5.99 -4.42 2.05
CA ALA A 170 -6.14 -3.06 2.55
C ALA A 170 -6.82 -2.15 1.51
N ALA A 171 -6.43 -2.27 0.23
CA ALA A 171 -7.00 -1.47 -0.84
C ALA A 171 -8.49 -1.78 -1.11
N VAL A 172 -8.90 -3.04 -0.93
CA VAL A 172 -10.30 -3.45 -1.02
C VAL A 172 -11.10 -2.87 0.14
N ILE A 173 -10.65 -3.02 1.39
CA ILE A 173 -11.32 -2.42 2.57
C ILE A 173 -11.49 -0.90 2.39
N ASP A 174 -10.43 -0.21 1.96
CA ASP A 174 -10.41 1.24 1.74
C ASP A 174 -11.46 1.70 0.71
N ARG A 175 -11.74 0.85 -0.29
CA ARG A 175 -12.72 1.07 -1.37
C ARG A 175 -14.15 0.67 -0.99
N LEU A 176 -14.32 -0.27 -0.06
CA LEU A 176 -15.62 -0.63 0.52
C LEU A 176 -16.14 0.48 1.45
N GLY A 177 -15.25 1.16 2.19
CA GLY A 177 -15.60 2.32 3.01
C GLY A 177 -16.56 2.00 4.18
N GLY A 178 -16.51 0.75 4.66
CA GLY A 178 -17.34 0.25 5.77
C GLY A 178 -18.67 -0.41 5.35
N ASP A 179 -19.02 -0.39 4.06
CA ASP A 179 -20.23 -1.02 3.50
C ASP A 179 -19.81 -2.13 2.51
N GLY A 180 -20.35 -3.33 2.69
CA GLY A 180 -19.87 -4.58 2.06
C GLY A 180 -18.87 -5.35 2.95
N SER A 181 -18.24 -6.39 2.41
CA SER A 181 -17.28 -7.23 3.13
C SER A 181 -16.05 -7.62 2.32
N CYS A 182 -14.95 -7.90 3.01
CA CYS A 182 -13.73 -8.43 2.43
C CYS A 182 -13.38 -9.76 3.14
N ILE A 183 -13.13 -10.82 2.36
CA ILE A 183 -12.67 -12.09 2.91
C ILE A 183 -11.25 -12.31 2.42
N HIS A 184 -10.28 -12.15 3.32
CA HIS A 184 -8.87 -12.39 3.03
C HIS A 184 -8.52 -13.87 3.19
N LEU A 185 -8.08 -14.47 2.08
CA LEU A 185 -7.60 -15.84 2.02
C LEU A 185 -6.07 -15.86 2.03
N HIS A 186 -5.51 -16.70 2.89
CA HIS A 186 -4.08 -16.99 2.95
C HIS A 186 -3.81 -18.49 2.80
N ARG A 187 -2.55 -18.83 2.50
CA ARG A 187 -2.03 -20.22 2.57
C ARG A 187 -1.66 -20.59 4.01
N GLY A 188 -1.77 -21.88 4.33
CA GLY A 188 -1.34 -22.48 5.59
C GLY A 188 -2.34 -22.32 6.73
N ILE A 189 -2.15 -23.10 7.81
CA ILE A 189 -3.03 -23.11 9.00
C ILE A 189 -2.96 -21.77 9.75
N ILE A 190 -1.78 -21.15 9.78
CA ILE A 190 -1.52 -19.91 10.52
C ILE A 190 -1.81 -18.70 9.62
N ALA A 191 -2.57 -17.74 10.15
CA ALA A 191 -2.86 -16.47 9.48
C ALA A 191 -1.56 -15.71 9.14
N GLN A 192 -1.43 -15.28 7.89
CA GLN A 192 -0.29 -14.48 7.46
C GLN A 192 -0.40 -13.04 7.96
N SER A 193 0.75 -12.42 8.24
CA SER A 193 0.81 -11.02 8.64
C SER A 193 0.37 -10.10 7.50
N ILE A 194 -0.60 -9.22 7.77
CA ILE A 194 -1.19 -8.25 6.85
C ILE A 194 -0.78 -6.81 7.25
N PRO A 195 0.53 -6.47 7.31
CA PRO A 195 0.98 -5.21 7.87
C PRO A 195 0.39 -3.99 7.18
N CYS A 196 0.03 -4.05 5.88
CA CYS A 196 -0.59 -2.93 5.20
C CYS A 196 -2.02 -2.64 5.68
N VAL A 197 -2.76 -3.66 6.11
CA VAL A 197 -4.09 -3.49 6.73
C VAL A 197 -3.95 -2.83 8.09
N HIS A 198 -3.01 -3.30 8.92
CA HIS A 198 -2.71 -2.68 10.22
C HIS A 198 -2.21 -1.23 10.08
N CYS A 199 -1.38 -0.94 9.07
CA CYS A 199 -0.87 0.42 8.83
C CYS A 199 -1.94 1.42 8.38
N MET A 200 -3.08 0.96 7.85
CA MET A 200 -4.18 1.85 7.45
C MET A 200 -5.09 2.27 8.61
N ASP A 201 -4.95 1.63 9.78
CA ASP A 201 -5.69 1.95 11.01
C ASP A 201 -7.20 2.13 10.77
N PHE A 202 -7.81 1.10 10.18
CA PHE A 202 -9.25 1.07 9.91
C PHE A 202 -10.03 1.00 11.23
N SER A 203 -11.08 1.82 11.36
CA SER A 203 -11.94 1.79 12.55
C SER A 203 -12.59 0.41 12.73
N GLU A 204 -12.87 0.04 13.99
CA GLU A 204 -13.40 -1.29 14.32
C GLU A 204 -14.67 -1.64 13.54
N LYS A 205 -15.55 -0.66 13.26
CA LYS A 205 -16.74 -0.86 12.39
C LYS A 205 -16.37 -1.37 10.99
N VAL A 206 -15.34 -0.76 10.38
CA VAL A 206 -14.84 -1.13 9.04
C VAL A 206 -14.10 -2.47 9.11
N PHE A 207 -13.44 -2.77 10.23
CA PHE A 207 -12.71 -4.03 10.45
C PHE A 207 -13.65 -5.22 10.69
N LEU A 208 -14.70 -5.05 11.50
CA LEU A 208 -15.71 -6.06 11.82
C LEU A 208 -16.59 -6.42 10.62
N ASN A 209 -16.95 -5.44 9.78
CA ASN A 209 -17.58 -5.71 8.49
C ASN A 209 -16.59 -6.33 7.47
N GLY A 210 -15.27 -6.29 7.75
CA GLY A 210 -14.22 -6.39 6.74
C GLY A 210 -13.25 -7.58 6.82
N PHE A 211 -13.22 -8.41 7.86
CA PHE A 211 -12.26 -9.53 8.07
C PHE A 211 -12.86 -10.52 9.12
N PHE A 212 -12.60 -11.84 9.23
CA PHE A 212 -11.67 -12.81 8.61
C PHE A 212 -12.42 -14.12 8.24
N PHE A 213 -11.92 -14.92 7.28
CA PHE A 213 -12.03 -16.40 7.30
C PHE A 213 -10.80 -17.03 6.63
N SER A 214 -10.15 -18.00 7.27
CA SER A 214 -9.01 -18.73 6.69
C SER A 214 -9.46 -19.86 5.76
N VAL A 215 -8.74 -20.07 4.65
CA VAL A 215 -8.91 -21.25 3.77
C VAL A 215 -8.64 -22.55 4.52
N VAL A 216 -7.72 -22.53 5.49
CA VAL A 216 -7.28 -23.76 6.15
C VAL A 216 -8.13 -24.08 7.37
N ASP A 217 -8.75 -23.10 8.02
CA ASP A 217 -9.83 -23.38 8.98
C ASP A 217 -11.03 -24.04 8.27
N TYR A 218 -11.27 -23.71 6.99
CA TYR A 218 -12.27 -24.37 6.13
C TYR A 218 -11.89 -25.80 5.67
N ILE A 219 -10.60 -26.16 5.62
CA ILE A 219 -10.14 -27.51 5.24
C ILE A 219 -9.85 -28.40 6.46
N VAL A 220 -9.47 -27.81 7.61
CA VAL A 220 -8.96 -28.54 8.79
C VAL A 220 -9.98 -28.61 9.94
N ARG A 221 -11.03 -27.77 10.00
CA ARG A 221 -12.20 -28.03 10.88
C ARG A 221 -13.11 -29.13 10.31
N ARG A 222 -12.54 -30.33 10.18
CA ARG A 222 -13.29 -31.60 10.18
C ARG A 222 -13.34 -32.26 11.56
N VAL A 223 -12.94 -31.51 12.61
CA VAL A 223 -12.95 -31.94 14.01
C VAL A 223 -13.48 -30.79 14.89
N GLY A 224 -14.57 -31.05 15.62
CA GLY A 224 -14.97 -30.26 16.81
C GLY A 224 -15.69 -28.93 16.58
N ALA A 225 -17.03 -29.00 16.50
CA ALA A 225 -18.02 -27.93 16.76
C ALA A 225 -17.93 -26.59 15.97
N TYR A 226 -19.09 -26.08 15.56
CA TYR A 226 -19.30 -24.83 14.81
C TYR A 226 -18.79 -24.82 13.36
N SER A 227 -19.38 -25.66 12.51
CA SER A 227 -19.30 -25.51 11.05
C SER A 227 -20.11 -24.31 10.57
N VAL A 228 -19.50 -23.12 10.52
CA VAL A 228 -20.04 -22.02 9.70
C VAL A 228 -19.74 -22.34 8.25
N ALA A 229 -20.66 -23.08 7.61
CA ALA A 229 -20.61 -23.30 6.18
C ALA A 229 -20.81 -21.95 5.48
N LEU A 230 -19.71 -21.35 5.00
CA LEU A 230 -19.77 -20.17 4.12
C LEU A 230 -20.59 -20.52 2.87
N ASN A 231 -21.86 -20.13 2.88
CA ASN A 231 -22.78 -20.35 1.78
C ASN A 231 -22.48 -19.34 0.65
N LEU A 232 -21.36 -19.60 -0.03
CA LEU A 232 -20.76 -18.74 -1.06
C LEU A 232 -21.70 -18.45 -2.25
N SER A 233 -22.75 -19.27 -2.43
CA SER A 233 -23.86 -19.05 -3.36
C SER A 233 -24.47 -17.64 -3.25
N ASN A 234 -24.53 -17.05 -2.05
CA ASN A 234 -25.12 -15.74 -1.80
C ASN A 234 -24.15 -14.56 -1.90
N PHE A 235 -22.86 -14.77 -2.16
CA PHE A 235 -21.88 -13.68 -2.23
C PHE A 235 -21.63 -13.24 -3.68
N PRO A 236 -21.70 -11.93 -4.03
CA PRO A 236 -21.41 -11.42 -5.37
C PRO A 236 -19.89 -11.40 -5.60
N LEU A 237 -19.30 -12.59 -5.65
CA LEU A 237 -17.88 -12.80 -5.48
C LEU A 237 -17.09 -12.17 -6.63
N THR A 238 -16.30 -11.15 -6.29
CA THR A 238 -15.11 -10.82 -7.09
C THR A 238 -13.92 -11.49 -6.45
N LEU A 239 -13.23 -12.36 -7.19
CA LEU A 239 -12.00 -13.00 -6.73
C LEU A 239 -10.79 -12.28 -7.31
N ILE A 240 -9.94 -11.77 -6.43
CA ILE A 240 -8.62 -11.23 -6.77
C ILE A 240 -7.57 -12.19 -6.23
N THR A 241 -6.71 -12.75 -7.09
CA THR A 241 -5.58 -13.60 -6.66
C THR A 241 -4.25 -12.91 -6.95
N THR A 242 -3.39 -12.77 -5.94
CA THR A 242 -2.03 -12.23 -6.13
C THR A 242 -1.03 -13.33 -6.47
N LEU A 243 -0.51 -13.31 -7.71
CA LEU A 243 0.87 -13.49 -8.20
C LEU A 243 1.79 -14.60 -7.62
N CYS A 244 1.73 -14.91 -6.33
CA CYS A 244 2.55 -15.92 -5.64
C CYS A 244 1.99 -17.36 -5.71
N VAL A 245 0.86 -17.56 -6.39
CA VAL A 245 0.11 -18.83 -6.47
C VAL A 245 -0.24 -19.10 -7.93
N ASP A 246 -0.21 -20.36 -8.34
CA ASP A 246 -0.83 -20.77 -9.61
C ASP A 246 -2.32 -20.45 -9.54
N PRO A 247 -2.83 -19.51 -10.37
CA PRO A 247 -4.21 -19.07 -10.26
C PRO A 247 -5.19 -20.23 -10.51
N VAL A 248 -4.77 -21.23 -11.30
CA VAL A 248 -5.52 -22.44 -11.65
C VAL A 248 -5.94 -23.23 -10.41
N SER A 249 -5.03 -23.55 -9.48
CA SER A 249 -5.36 -24.39 -8.31
C SER A 249 -6.30 -23.69 -7.32
N VAL A 250 -6.20 -22.36 -7.19
CA VAL A 250 -7.15 -21.56 -6.42
C VAL A 250 -8.48 -21.49 -7.15
N LEU A 251 -8.46 -21.36 -8.47
CA LEU A 251 -9.65 -21.38 -9.30
C LEU A 251 -10.41 -22.70 -9.20
N GLU A 252 -9.78 -23.86 -9.40
CA GLU A 252 -10.44 -25.17 -9.28
C GLU A 252 -11.17 -25.33 -7.92
N THR A 253 -10.58 -24.81 -6.84
CA THR A 253 -11.14 -24.88 -5.48
C THR A 253 -12.28 -23.88 -5.21
N VAL A 254 -12.24 -22.69 -5.83
CA VAL A 254 -13.16 -21.57 -5.56
C VAL A 254 -14.22 -21.39 -6.64
N PHE A 255 -13.96 -21.80 -7.88
CA PHE A 255 -14.79 -21.55 -9.06
C PHE A 255 -16.17 -22.22 -8.96
N GLN A 256 -16.23 -23.45 -8.43
CA GLN A 256 -17.49 -24.15 -8.15
C GLN A 256 -18.38 -23.42 -7.11
N LYS A 257 -17.83 -22.42 -6.41
CA LYS A 257 -18.49 -21.62 -5.38
C LYS A 257 -18.66 -20.14 -5.80
N LEU A 258 -18.21 -19.77 -7.01
CA LEU A 258 -18.49 -18.47 -7.61
C LEU A 258 -19.93 -18.42 -8.12
N ARG A 259 -20.58 -17.25 -8.02
CA ARG A 259 -21.81 -17.00 -8.77
C ARG A 259 -21.50 -16.89 -10.27
N PRO A 260 -22.42 -17.31 -11.19
CA PRO A 260 -22.19 -17.28 -12.63
C PRO A 260 -21.80 -15.91 -13.23
N CYS A 261 -22.14 -14.82 -12.55
CA CYS A 261 -21.83 -13.45 -12.96
C CYS A 261 -20.70 -12.80 -12.12
N GLY A 262 -19.94 -13.60 -11.35
CA GLY A 262 -18.80 -13.13 -10.57
C GLY A 262 -17.66 -12.65 -11.46
N ARG A 263 -16.90 -11.65 -10.99
CA ARG A 263 -15.74 -11.13 -11.73
C ARG A 263 -14.47 -11.78 -11.21
N LEU A 264 -13.61 -12.22 -12.12
CA LEU A 264 -12.40 -12.96 -11.78
C LEU A 264 -11.17 -12.23 -12.35
N LEU A 265 -10.23 -11.87 -11.49
CA LEU A 265 -8.94 -11.29 -11.88
C LEU A 265 -7.80 -12.16 -11.34
N PRO A 266 -7.32 -13.13 -12.13
CA PRO A 266 -6.11 -13.86 -11.83
C PRO A 266 -4.91 -12.99 -12.22
N LEU A 267 -4.04 -12.69 -11.26
CA LEU A 267 -2.82 -11.94 -11.53
C LEU A 267 -1.66 -12.91 -11.49
N HIS A 268 -0.92 -13.03 -12.59
CA HIS A 268 0.28 -13.85 -12.64
C HIS A 268 1.46 -13.04 -13.20
N HIS A 269 2.58 -13.07 -12.47
CA HIS A 269 3.87 -12.67 -13.01
C HIS A 269 4.61 -13.98 -13.31
N PRO A 270 4.98 -14.27 -14.57
CA PRO A 270 5.58 -15.55 -14.92
C PRO A 270 6.90 -15.72 -14.18
N ARG A 271 6.89 -16.54 -13.13
CA ARG A 271 8.12 -17.10 -12.56
C ARG A 271 8.61 -18.21 -13.50
N PRO A 272 9.93 -18.40 -13.68
CA PRO A 272 10.48 -19.45 -14.52
C PRO A 272 10.35 -20.83 -13.85
N THR A 273 9.11 -21.30 -13.73
CA THR A 273 8.73 -22.64 -13.25
C THR A 273 7.91 -23.30 -14.34
N LYS A 274 8.31 -24.52 -14.74
CA LYS A 274 7.77 -25.25 -15.91
C LYS A 274 6.25 -25.47 -15.79
N MET A 275 5.46 -24.63 -16.45
CA MET A 275 3.99 -24.72 -16.46
C MET A 275 3.51 -25.57 -17.63
N LYS A 276 2.65 -26.58 -17.38
CA LYS A 276 2.02 -27.40 -18.41
C LYS A 276 0.79 -26.67 -18.98
N TYR A 277 0.98 -25.90 -20.04
CA TYR A 277 -0.07 -25.05 -20.63
C TYR A 277 -1.21 -25.78 -21.37
N SER A 278 -1.16 -27.11 -21.55
CA SER A 278 -2.05 -27.85 -22.46
C SER A 278 -3.55 -27.77 -22.11
N ASN A 279 -3.89 -27.77 -20.82
CA ASN A 279 -5.29 -27.90 -20.39
C ASN A 279 -5.99 -26.53 -20.20
N PHE A 280 -5.25 -25.42 -20.33
CA PHE A 280 -5.73 -24.08 -19.99
C PHE A 280 -6.64 -23.48 -21.08
N CYS A 281 -6.39 -23.79 -22.36
CA CYS A 281 -7.12 -23.22 -23.48
C CYS A 281 -8.59 -23.71 -23.59
N GLN A 282 -8.92 -24.88 -23.04
CA GLN A 282 -10.29 -25.44 -23.13
C GLN A 282 -11.26 -24.82 -22.12
N LEU A 283 -10.79 -24.32 -20.97
CA LEU A 283 -11.65 -23.70 -19.94
C LEU A 283 -11.98 -22.22 -20.20
N LEU A 284 -11.27 -21.57 -21.13
CA LEU A 284 -11.31 -20.11 -21.33
C LEU A 284 -12.25 -19.64 -22.45
N SER A 285 -12.96 -20.53 -23.13
CA SER A 285 -13.83 -20.21 -24.28
C SER A 285 -14.96 -19.21 -23.99
N GLY A 286 -15.28 -18.93 -22.73
CA GLY A 286 -16.22 -17.90 -22.28
C GLY A 286 -15.61 -16.73 -21.50
N ILE A 287 -14.28 -16.66 -21.32
CA ILE A 287 -13.64 -15.70 -20.41
C ILE A 287 -12.85 -14.65 -21.20
N LYS A 288 -13.18 -13.37 -20.98
CA LYS A 288 -12.48 -12.22 -21.56
C LYS A 288 -11.14 -11.99 -20.85
N VAL A 289 -10.14 -12.81 -21.17
CA VAL A 289 -8.75 -12.63 -20.71
C VAL A 289 -8.22 -11.32 -21.26
N ILE A 290 -7.81 -10.40 -20.39
CA ILE A 290 -7.08 -9.19 -20.78
C ILE A 290 -5.59 -9.55 -20.78
N PRO A 291 -4.91 -9.65 -21.93
CA PRO A 291 -3.49 -9.95 -21.97
C PRO A 291 -2.69 -8.76 -21.42
N THR A 292 -2.07 -8.92 -20.26
CA THR A 292 -1.09 -7.94 -19.74
C THR A 292 0.28 -8.21 -20.36
N GLY A 293 0.35 -8.03 -21.68
CA GLY A 293 1.60 -7.95 -22.45
C GLY A 293 1.57 -6.67 -23.28
N LEU A 294 2.53 -5.78 -23.05
CA LEU A 294 2.93 -4.79 -24.04
C LEU A 294 3.92 -5.48 -25.02
N PRO A 295 3.99 -5.05 -26.29
CA PRO A 295 4.86 -5.66 -27.30
C PRO A 295 6.35 -5.49 -26.97
#